data_AF-A0A653BRP7-F1
#
_entry.id   AF-A0A653BRP7-F1
#
_cell.length_a   1.000
_cell.length_b   1.000
_cell.length_c   1.000
_cell.angle_alpha   90.00
_cell.angle_beta   90.00
_cell.angle_gamma   90.00
#
_symmetry.space_group_name_H-M   'P 1'
#
loop_
_entity.id
_entity.type
_entity.pdbx_description
1 polymer ?
#
loop_
_entity_poly.entity_id
_entity_poly.type
_entity_poly.pdbx_seq_one_letter_code
_entity_poly.pdbx_strand_id
1 'polypeptide(L)'
;MRFRFCGEGDCPDWVLMEMNSLSKLQAAQLKSLCEIVVAGLISPPINMKKAEQLFSDATLDDDIDLKACIACLNFIISSTSRFNCDCNALQSELQQLGLPREHSTVIKRIVDSQLKTLISTFKTQTLRFNNLTHCSGRVEDQYAVVDLTIADVKSSVTMSEHTLDVLLKNLQEVQGTMAELQKFSQ
;
A
#
# COMPACT_ATOMS: atom_id res chain seq x y z
N MET A 1 21.07 7.45 7.76
CA MET A 1 20.31 7.24 9.01
C MET A 1 19.13 6.35 8.66
N ARG A 2 18.88 5.28 9.41
CA ARG A 2 17.82 4.33 9.07
C ARG A 2 16.46 4.86 9.53
N PHE A 3 15.49 4.94 8.63
CA PHE A 3 14.15 5.41 8.92
C PHE A 3 13.13 4.28 8.82
N ARG A 4 12.26 4.13 9.82
CA ARG A 4 11.21 3.09 9.82
C ARG A 4 10.19 3.32 8.73
N PHE A 5 9.85 4.57 8.42
CA PHE A 5 8.93 4.85 7.29
C PHE A 5 9.54 4.50 5.93
N CYS A 6 10.87 4.32 5.83
CA CYS A 6 11.58 3.81 4.64
C CYS A 6 11.94 2.33 4.75
N GLY A 7 11.40 1.59 5.74
CA GLY A 7 11.70 0.17 5.92
C GLY A 7 13.12 -0.09 6.43
N GLU A 8 13.60 0.73 7.37
CA GLU A 8 14.97 0.71 7.90
C GLU A 8 16.06 1.09 6.87
N GLY A 9 15.65 1.66 5.73
CA GLY A 9 16.54 2.22 4.71
C GLY A 9 16.85 3.70 4.94
N ASP A 10 17.76 4.23 4.14
CA ASP A 10 17.99 5.67 4.03
C ASP A 10 16.85 6.34 3.23
N CYS A 11 16.58 7.61 3.54
CA CYS A 11 15.61 8.42 2.80
C CYS A 11 16.21 8.81 1.43
N PRO A 12 15.45 8.72 0.32
CA PRO A 12 15.96 9.12 -0.99
C PRO A 12 16.32 10.61 -1.06
N ASP A 13 17.41 10.96 -1.74
CA ASP A 13 17.91 12.34 -1.83
C ASP A 13 16.88 13.33 -2.40
N TRP A 14 16.06 12.90 -3.37
CA TRP A 14 15.00 13.76 -3.92
C TRP A 14 13.92 14.10 -2.89
N VAL A 15 13.60 13.17 -1.98
CA VAL A 15 12.65 13.42 -0.88
C VAL A 15 13.27 14.42 0.10
N LEU A 16 14.56 14.26 0.42
CA LEU A 16 15.28 15.17 1.31
C LEU A 16 15.28 16.61 0.78
N MET A 17 15.52 16.79 -0.52
CA MET A 17 15.44 18.12 -1.15
C MET A 17 14.04 18.73 -1.00
N GLU A 18 13.00 17.94 -1.25
CA GLU A 18 11.61 18.40 -1.15
C GLU A 18 11.13 18.62 0.28
N MET A 19 11.73 17.98 1.28
CA MET A 19 11.39 18.25 2.69
C MET A 19 11.69 19.69 3.09
N ASN A 20 12.73 20.29 2.53
CA ASN A 20 13.01 21.71 2.71
C ASN A 20 11.90 22.57 2.08
N SER A 21 11.43 22.23 0.88
CA SER A 21 10.29 22.91 0.22
C SER A 21 9.00 22.80 1.04
N LEU A 22 8.69 21.61 1.56
CA LEU A 22 7.54 21.38 2.43
C LEU A 22 7.60 22.17 3.75
N SER A 23 8.81 22.41 4.28
CA SER A 23 9.01 23.17 5.51
C SER A 23 8.68 24.67 5.38
N LYS A 24 8.74 25.20 4.16
CA LYS A 24 8.44 26.62 3.86
C LYS A 24 6.95 26.89 3.72
N LEU A 25 6.15 25.85 3.48
CA LEU A 25 4.69 25.96 3.37
C LEU A 25 4.05 26.33 4.71
N GLN A 26 2.86 26.91 4.70
CA GLN A 26 2.09 27.07 5.94
C GLN A 26 1.50 25.73 6.38
N ALA A 27 1.40 25.47 7.69
CA ALA A 27 0.85 24.23 8.21
C ALA A 27 -0.58 23.93 7.73
N ALA A 28 -1.39 24.97 7.50
CA ALA A 28 -2.75 24.85 6.94
C ALA A 28 -2.74 24.40 5.48
N GLN A 29 -1.82 24.92 4.66
CA GLN A 29 -1.66 24.52 3.26
C GLN A 29 -1.17 23.07 3.17
N LEU A 30 -0.19 22.71 4.01
CA LEU A 30 0.31 21.34 4.08
C LEU A 30 -0.80 20.36 4.48
N LYS A 31 -1.67 20.76 5.42
CA LYS A 31 -2.83 19.96 5.83
C LYS A 31 -3.73 19.66 4.64
N SER A 32 -4.18 20.69 3.93
CA SER A 32 -5.07 20.55 2.77
C SER A 32 -4.43 19.74 1.65
N LEU A 33 -3.13 19.94 1.40
CA LEU A 33 -2.38 19.18 0.40
C LEU A 33 -2.31 17.69 0.78
N CYS A 34 -2.01 17.39 2.04
CA CYS A 34 -1.96 16.02 2.55
C CYS A 34 -3.34 15.34 2.44
N GLU A 35 -4.43 16.04 2.75
CA GLU A 35 -5.80 15.52 2.57
C GLU A 35 -6.11 15.20 1.09
N ILE A 36 -5.70 16.05 0.14
CA ILE A 36 -5.85 15.78 -1.30
C ILE A 36 -5.05 14.55 -1.72
N VAL A 37 -3.80 14.42 -1.25
CA VAL A 37 -2.94 13.27 -1.57
C VAL A 37 -3.54 11.98 -1.03
N VAL A 38 -4.01 11.97 0.22
CA VAL A 38 -4.64 10.78 0.82
C VAL A 38 -5.93 10.42 0.08
N ALA A 39 -6.77 11.39 -0.25
CA ALA A 39 -7.98 11.15 -1.03
C ALA A 39 -7.66 10.53 -2.40
N GLY A 40 -6.62 11.02 -3.09
CA GLY A 40 -6.18 10.48 -4.37
C GLY A 40 -5.49 9.11 -4.28
N LEU A 41 -4.89 8.78 -3.13
CA LEU A 41 -4.37 7.44 -2.85
C LEU A 41 -5.50 6.41 -2.63
N ILE A 42 -6.57 6.82 -1.93
CA ILE A 42 -7.73 5.96 -1.67
C ILE A 42 -8.58 5.79 -2.93
N SER A 43 -8.80 6.89 -3.67
CA SER A 43 -9.61 6.93 -4.89
C SER A 43 -8.83 7.62 -6.03
N PRO A 44 -7.97 6.88 -6.75
CA PRO A 44 -7.18 7.44 -7.85
C PRO A 44 -8.10 7.96 -8.98
N PRO A 45 -7.73 9.07 -9.67
CA PRO A 45 -6.44 9.80 -9.63
C PRO A 45 -6.38 10.97 -8.62
N ILE A 46 -5.15 11.35 -8.22
CA ILE A 46 -4.89 12.56 -7.43
C ILE A 46 -5.33 13.80 -8.21
N ASN A 47 -6.18 14.63 -7.59
CA ASN A 47 -6.74 15.80 -8.23
C ASN A 47 -5.76 16.98 -8.23
N MET A 48 -4.85 17.00 -9.19
CA MET A 48 -3.82 18.03 -9.35
C MET A 48 -4.41 19.44 -9.50
N LYS A 49 -5.55 19.59 -10.19
CA LYS A 49 -6.22 20.88 -10.39
C LYS A 49 -6.67 21.52 -9.08
N LYS A 50 -7.17 20.70 -8.13
CA LYS A 50 -7.55 21.21 -6.80
C LYS A 50 -6.33 21.63 -5.99
N ALA A 51 -5.21 20.92 -6.13
CA ALA A 51 -3.97 21.33 -5.49
C ALA A 51 -3.48 22.65 -6.09
N GLU A 52 -3.42 22.78 -7.42
CA GLU A 52 -3.03 24.02 -8.11
C GLU A 52 -3.91 25.22 -7.69
N GLN A 53 -5.22 25.03 -7.52
CA GLN A 53 -6.14 26.08 -7.03
C GLN A 53 -5.85 26.52 -5.59
N LEU A 54 -5.52 25.59 -4.68
CA LEU A 54 -5.16 25.94 -3.30
C LEU A 54 -3.86 26.75 -3.22
N PHE A 55 -2.98 26.55 -4.20
CA PHE A 55 -1.69 27.20 -4.28
C PHE A 55 -1.68 28.46 -5.15
N SER A 56 -2.67 28.66 -6.03
CA SER A 56 -2.85 29.95 -6.72
C SER A 56 -3.29 31.07 -5.79
N ASP A 57 -3.98 30.74 -4.69
CA ASP A 57 -4.38 31.71 -3.66
C ASP A 57 -3.26 31.99 -2.66
N ALA A 58 -2.21 31.18 -2.66
CA ALA A 58 -1.05 31.32 -1.81
C ALA A 58 0.04 32.07 -2.58
N THR A 59 0.63 33.11 -1.98
CA THR A 59 1.90 33.66 -2.46
C THR A 59 3.00 32.64 -2.16
N LEU A 60 3.14 31.65 -3.04
CA LEU A 60 4.27 30.75 -3.02
C LEU A 60 5.49 31.47 -3.56
N ASP A 61 6.64 31.25 -2.94
CA ASP A 61 7.92 31.54 -3.57
C ASP A 61 8.03 30.70 -4.86
N ASP A 62 8.53 31.31 -5.94
CA ASP A 62 8.72 30.66 -7.26
C ASP A 62 9.59 29.38 -7.19
N ASP A 63 10.33 29.20 -6.09
CA ASP A 63 11.18 28.04 -5.82
C ASP A 63 10.43 26.76 -5.41
N ILE A 64 9.12 26.81 -5.16
CA ILE A 64 8.35 25.65 -4.67
C ILE A 64 7.66 24.92 -5.82
N ASP A 65 8.16 23.73 -6.18
CA ASP A 65 7.47 22.84 -7.11
C ASP A 65 6.35 22.05 -6.40
N LEU A 66 5.11 22.44 -6.67
CA LEU A 66 3.92 21.79 -6.14
C LEU A 66 3.85 20.28 -6.48
N LYS A 67 4.24 19.89 -7.69
CA LYS A 67 4.19 18.48 -8.10
C LYS A 67 5.20 17.65 -7.33
N ALA A 68 6.37 18.23 -7.06
CA ALA A 68 7.40 17.60 -6.25
C ALA A 68 6.95 17.47 -4.79
N CYS A 69 6.30 18.50 -4.22
CA CYS A 69 5.68 18.44 -2.89
C CYS A 69 4.60 17.33 -2.79
N ILE A 70 3.73 17.22 -3.80
CA ILE A 70 2.72 16.16 -3.89
C ILE A 70 3.38 14.78 -3.97
N ALA A 71 4.41 14.63 -4.79
CA ALA A 71 5.14 13.37 -4.93
C ALA A 71 5.86 12.98 -3.62
N CYS A 72 6.44 13.95 -2.92
CA CYS A 72 7.09 13.76 -1.62
C CYS A 72 6.08 13.28 -0.56
N LEU A 73 4.93 13.97 -0.43
CA LEU A 73 3.86 13.54 0.49
C LEU A 73 3.32 12.16 0.12
N ASN A 74 3.09 11.91 -1.16
CA ASN A 74 2.64 10.61 -1.65
C ASN A 74 3.62 9.50 -1.27
N PHE A 75 4.92 9.74 -1.43
CA PHE A 75 5.96 8.80 -1.04
C PHE A 75 5.97 8.56 0.47
N ILE A 76 5.92 9.60 1.29
CA ILE A 76 5.91 9.48 2.76
C ILE A 76 4.70 8.65 3.23
N ILE A 77 3.50 8.97 2.75
CA ILE A 77 2.25 8.31 3.16
C ILE A 77 2.21 6.86 2.66
N SER A 78 2.58 6.63 1.40
CA SER A 78 2.62 5.29 0.82
C SER A 78 3.65 4.40 1.50
N SER A 79 4.85 4.94 1.80
CA SER A 79 5.92 4.19 2.46
C SER A 79 5.55 3.89 3.91
N THR A 80 4.98 4.85 4.65
CA THR A 80 4.45 4.62 6.01
C THR A 80 3.43 3.50 6.03
N SER A 81 2.48 3.51 5.08
CA SER A 81 1.43 2.50 4.97
C SER A 81 1.98 1.13 4.58
N ARG A 82 3.00 1.10 3.70
CA ARG A 82 3.65 -0.12 3.22
C ARG A 82 4.46 -0.82 4.30
N PHE A 83 5.23 -0.08 5.09
CA PHE A 83 6.07 -0.62 6.15
C PHE A 83 5.36 -0.71 7.50
N ASN A 84 4.07 -0.34 7.56
CA ASN A 84 3.27 -0.32 8.78
C ASN A 84 4.00 0.40 9.95
N CYS A 85 4.61 1.54 9.63
CA CYS A 85 5.38 2.33 10.58
C CYS A 85 4.46 2.98 11.62
N ASP A 86 4.90 3.01 12.88
CA ASP A 86 4.17 3.70 13.95
C ASP A 86 4.08 5.21 13.68
N CYS A 87 2.91 5.79 13.89
CA CYS A 87 2.67 7.21 13.59
C CYS A 87 3.49 8.15 14.50
N ASN A 88 3.85 7.74 15.73
CA ASN A 88 4.75 8.54 16.58
C ASN A 88 6.20 8.44 16.12
N ALA A 89 6.62 7.27 15.65
CA ALA A 89 7.91 7.09 14.99
C ALA A 89 8.01 7.95 13.73
N LEU A 90 7.00 7.93 12.85
CA LEU A 90 6.93 8.78 11.66
C LEU A 90 7.11 10.25 12.03
N GLN A 91 6.38 10.75 13.03
CA GLN A 91 6.48 12.15 13.46
C GLN A 91 7.90 12.52 13.92
N SER A 92 8.59 11.61 14.59
CA SER A 92 9.96 11.82 15.07
C SER A 92 10.97 11.79 13.93
N GLU A 93 10.78 10.87 12.98
CA GLU A 93 11.63 10.71 11.79
C GLU A 93 11.49 11.92 10.85
N LEU A 94 10.28 12.41 10.62
CA LEU A 94 10.05 13.63 9.84
C LEU A 94 10.70 14.86 10.46
N GLN A 95 10.70 14.98 11.80
CA GLN A 95 11.40 16.05 12.50
C GLN A 95 12.92 15.94 12.38
N GLN A 96 13.48 14.72 12.44
CA GLN A 96 14.92 14.49 12.24
C GLN A 96 15.37 14.86 10.83
N LEU A 97 14.48 14.73 9.86
CA LEU A 97 14.70 15.10 8.46
C LEU A 97 14.52 16.61 8.18
N GLY A 98 14.19 17.42 9.18
CA GLY A 98 14.14 18.87 9.08
C GLY A 98 12.74 19.48 8.94
N LEU A 99 11.66 18.69 9.00
CA LEU A 99 10.31 19.26 9.05
C LEU A 99 10.04 19.90 10.42
N PRO A 100 9.42 21.08 10.48
CA PRO A 100 9.03 21.67 11.75
C PRO A 100 7.98 20.78 12.46
N ARG A 101 7.94 20.89 13.78
CA ARG A 101 7.10 20.05 14.63
C ARG A 101 5.62 20.15 14.28
N GLU A 102 5.16 21.32 13.87
CA GLU A 102 3.76 21.55 13.46
C GLU A 102 3.39 20.70 12.24
N HIS A 103 4.20 20.77 11.17
CA HIS A 103 4.00 20.00 9.94
C HIS A 103 3.99 18.50 10.19
N SER A 104 4.98 18.02 10.97
CA SER A 104 5.09 16.60 11.32
C SER A 104 3.87 16.12 12.12
N THR A 105 3.31 16.97 12.99
CA THR A 105 2.10 16.65 13.77
C THR A 105 0.86 16.61 12.89
N VAL A 106 0.76 17.49 11.90
CA VAL A 106 -0.34 17.49 10.92
C VAL A 106 -0.34 16.22 10.08
N ILE A 107 0.82 15.86 9.51
CA ILE A 107 0.97 14.64 8.69
C ILE A 107 0.61 13.41 9.52
N LYS A 108 1.13 13.31 10.75
CA LYS A 108 0.81 12.23 11.68
C LYS A 108 -0.71 12.06 11.87
N ARG A 109 -1.43 13.14 12.20
CA ARG A 109 -2.87 13.06 12.48
C ARG A 109 -3.67 12.57 11.27
N ILE A 110 -3.35 13.08 10.09
CA ILE A 110 -4.03 12.68 8.84
C ILE A 110 -3.76 11.21 8.56
N VAL A 111 -2.48 10.80 8.59
CA VAL A 111 -2.07 9.41 8.35
C VAL A 111 -2.74 8.48 9.36
N ASP A 112 -2.67 8.75 10.66
CA ASP A 112 -3.28 7.92 11.71
C ASP A 112 -4.79 7.71 11.48
N SER A 113 -5.50 8.77 11.06
CA SER A 113 -6.94 8.69 10.78
C SER A 113 -7.28 7.84 9.55
N GLN A 114 -6.40 7.81 8.53
CA GLN A 114 -6.65 7.16 7.24
C GLN A 114 -5.81 5.90 7.02
N LEU A 115 -4.92 5.53 7.95
CA LEU A 115 -3.95 4.44 7.80
C LEU A 115 -4.63 3.10 7.52
N LYS A 116 -5.69 2.79 8.27
CA LYS A 116 -6.47 1.56 8.09
C LYS A 116 -7.09 1.47 6.69
N THR A 117 -7.66 2.58 6.23
CA THR A 117 -8.26 2.70 4.89
C THR A 117 -7.18 2.56 3.83
N LEU A 118 -6.06 3.28 3.94
CA LEU A 118 -4.93 3.20 3.00
C LEU A 118 -4.37 1.78 2.89
N ILE A 119 -4.14 1.10 4.01
CA ILE A 119 -3.68 -0.30 4.02
C ILE A 119 -4.70 -1.21 3.33
N SER A 120 -6.00 -1.02 3.58
CA SER A 120 -7.04 -1.82 2.94
C SER A 120 -7.09 -1.59 1.42
N THR A 121 -7.01 -0.34 0.98
CA THR A 121 -6.98 0.03 -0.44
C THR A 121 -5.73 -0.52 -1.12
N PHE A 122 -4.54 -0.32 -0.53
CA PHE A 122 -3.31 -0.88 -1.08
C PHE A 122 -3.36 -2.41 -1.13
N LYS A 123 -3.93 -3.10 -0.14
CA LYS A 123 -4.16 -4.56 -0.19
C LYS A 123 -5.10 -5.00 -1.31
N THR A 124 -6.02 -4.14 -1.77
CA THR A 124 -6.88 -4.43 -2.94
C THR A 124 -6.19 -4.12 -4.25
N GLN A 125 -5.28 -3.15 -4.27
CA GLN A 125 -4.50 -2.74 -5.45
C GLN A 125 -3.23 -3.57 -5.65
N THR A 126 -2.74 -4.26 -4.63
CA THR A 126 -1.60 -5.19 -4.75
C THR A 126 -1.95 -6.37 -5.64
N LEU A 127 -1.00 -6.75 -6.49
CA LEU A 127 -1.03 -7.97 -7.28
C LEU A 127 -1.18 -9.17 -6.34
N ARG A 128 -2.38 -9.75 -6.29
CA ARG A 128 -2.63 -11.02 -5.62
C ARG A 128 -2.39 -12.14 -6.61
N PHE A 129 -1.92 -13.29 -6.12
CA PHE A 129 -2.07 -14.53 -6.85
C PHE A 129 -3.56 -14.75 -7.13
N ASN A 130 -3.90 -15.28 -8.31
CA ASN A 130 -5.28 -15.56 -8.64
C ASN A 130 -5.82 -16.60 -7.66
N ASN A 131 -6.64 -16.14 -6.71
CA ASN A 131 -7.21 -17.02 -5.70
C ASN A 131 -8.25 -17.94 -6.36
N LEU A 132 -8.19 -19.22 -6.00
CA LEU A 132 -9.26 -20.16 -6.29
C LEU A 132 -10.48 -19.77 -5.44
N THR A 133 -11.54 -19.28 -6.08
CA THR A 133 -12.76 -18.82 -5.39
C THR A 133 -13.77 -19.94 -5.23
N HIS A 134 -13.79 -20.90 -6.16
CA HIS A 134 -14.68 -22.05 -6.12
C HIS A 134 -14.02 -23.27 -6.74
N CYS A 135 -14.22 -24.43 -6.11
CA CYS A 135 -13.90 -25.72 -6.69
C CYS A 135 -15.10 -26.65 -6.56
N SER A 136 -15.49 -27.30 -7.66
CA SER A 136 -16.47 -28.39 -7.63
C SER A 136 -15.99 -29.54 -8.48
N GLY A 137 -16.19 -30.77 -8.00
CA GLY A 137 -15.79 -31.98 -8.70
C GLY A 137 -17.00 -32.85 -8.98
N ARG A 138 -17.05 -33.45 -10.17
CA ARG A 138 -17.99 -34.51 -10.54
C ARG A 138 -17.20 -35.72 -10.98
N VAL A 139 -17.59 -36.89 -10.51
CA VAL A 139 -16.99 -38.17 -10.93
C VAL A 139 -17.94 -38.78 -11.95
N GLU A 140 -17.46 -38.96 -13.18
CA GLU A 140 -18.12 -39.79 -14.19
C GLU A 140 -17.35 -41.12 -14.31
N ASP A 141 -17.97 -42.14 -14.91
CA ASP A 141 -17.56 -43.56 -14.80
C ASP A 141 -16.06 -43.85 -15.00
N GLN A 142 -15.34 -43.06 -15.80
CA GLN A 142 -13.90 -43.27 -16.08
C GLN A 142 -13.03 -42.01 -15.91
N TYR A 143 -13.59 -40.88 -15.51
CA TYR A 143 -12.85 -39.64 -15.33
C TYR A 143 -13.53 -38.70 -14.34
N ALA A 144 -12.73 -37.92 -13.62
CA ALA A 144 -13.19 -36.85 -12.76
C ALA A 144 -13.10 -35.52 -13.49
N VAL A 145 -14.18 -34.74 -13.48
CA VAL A 145 -14.20 -33.35 -13.97
C VAL A 145 -14.14 -32.43 -12.76
N VAL A 146 -13.13 -31.57 -12.74
CA VAL A 146 -12.95 -30.55 -11.71
C VAL A 146 -13.18 -29.18 -12.34
N ASP A 147 -14.23 -28.51 -11.91
CA ASP A 147 -14.54 -27.13 -12.24
C ASP A 147 -13.88 -26.21 -11.22
N LEU A 148 -12.98 -25.34 -11.68
CA LEU A 148 -12.25 -24.37 -10.88
C LEU A 148 -12.65 -22.96 -11.33
N THR A 149 -12.99 -22.10 -10.38
CA THR A 149 -13.14 -20.67 -10.63
C THR A 149 -11.94 -19.95 -10.05
N ILE A 150 -11.09 -19.40 -10.92
CA ILE A 150 -9.86 -18.70 -10.56
C ILE A 150 -10.02 -17.26 -11.03
N ALA A 151 -10.05 -16.30 -10.10
CA ALA A 151 -10.22 -14.88 -10.42
C ALA A 151 -11.38 -14.59 -11.41
N ASP A 152 -12.53 -15.23 -11.18
CA ASP A 152 -13.76 -15.12 -12.01
C ASP A 152 -13.68 -15.80 -13.40
N VAL A 153 -12.55 -16.44 -13.72
CA VAL A 153 -12.42 -17.31 -14.89
C VAL A 153 -12.76 -18.75 -14.50
N LYS A 154 -13.75 -19.32 -15.18
CA LYS A 154 -14.12 -20.74 -15.02
C LYS A 154 -13.20 -21.59 -15.89
N SER A 155 -12.57 -22.58 -15.30
CA SER A 155 -11.74 -23.56 -15.99
C SER A 155 -12.17 -24.96 -15.55
N SER A 156 -12.57 -25.78 -16.51
CA SER A 156 -12.87 -27.19 -16.27
C SER A 156 -11.67 -28.03 -16.68
N VAL A 157 -11.27 -28.95 -15.80
CA VAL A 157 -10.16 -29.88 -16.04
C VAL A 157 -10.70 -31.30 -15.90
N THR A 158 -10.49 -32.12 -16.93
CA THR A 158 -10.82 -33.55 -16.89
C THR A 158 -9.58 -34.34 -16.50
N MET A 159 -9.70 -35.23 -15.52
CA MET A 159 -8.60 -35.95 -14.91
C MET A 159 -8.93 -37.45 -14.84
N SER A 160 -7.94 -38.31 -15.06
CA SER A 160 -8.09 -39.75 -14.80
C SER A 160 -8.01 -40.04 -13.30
N GLU A 161 -8.52 -41.20 -12.87
CA GLU A 161 -8.47 -41.67 -11.48
C GLU A 161 -7.05 -41.61 -10.89
N HIS A 162 -6.05 -42.09 -11.64
CA HIS A 162 -4.65 -42.02 -11.22
C HIS A 162 -4.14 -40.58 -11.01
N THR A 163 -4.55 -39.64 -11.87
CA THR A 163 -4.14 -38.24 -11.77
C THR A 163 -4.81 -37.55 -10.57
N LEU A 164 -6.05 -37.94 -10.24
CA LEU A 164 -6.76 -37.45 -9.07
C LEU A 164 -6.08 -37.91 -7.76
N ASP A 165 -5.66 -39.17 -7.67
CA ASP A 165 -4.94 -39.70 -6.51
C ASP A 165 -3.60 -38.99 -6.28
N VAL A 166 -2.85 -38.74 -7.36
CA VAL A 166 -1.59 -37.97 -7.28
C VAL A 166 -1.86 -36.54 -6.82
N LEU A 167 -2.90 -35.89 -7.34
CA LEU A 167 -3.28 -34.54 -6.94
C LEU A 167 -3.64 -34.48 -5.45
N LEU A 168 -4.45 -35.43 -4.95
CA LEU A 168 -4.84 -35.50 -3.54
C LEU A 168 -3.63 -35.67 -2.62
N LYS A 169 -2.70 -36.55 -3.00
CA LYS A 169 -1.46 -36.76 -2.24
C LYS A 169 -0.62 -35.50 -2.17
N ASN A 170 -0.45 -34.79 -3.29
CA ASN A 170 0.30 -33.54 -3.34
C ASN A 170 -0.38 -32.44 -2.49
N LEU A 171 -1.72 -32.33 -2.54
CA LEU A 171 -2.45 -31.35 -1.74
C LEU A 171 -2.33 -31.64 -0.24
N GLN A 172 -2.31 -32.91 0.17
CA GLN A 172 -2.06 -33.31 1.57
C GLN A 172 -0.64 -32.96 2.03
N GLU A 173 0.36 -33.14 1.18
CA GLU A 173 1.75 -32.75 1.48
C GLU A 173 1.90 -31.23 1.61
N VAL A 174 1.28 -30.46 0.71
CA VAL A 174 1.23 -28.99 0.80
C VAL A 174 0.51 -28.55 2.07
N GLN A 175 -0.58 -29.22 2.46
CA GLN A 175 -1.28 -28.91 3.71
C GLN A 175 -0.38 -29.16 4.94
N GLY A 176 0.40 -30.25 4.93
CA GLY A 176 1.37 -30.56 5.99
C GLY A 176 2.44 -29.47 6.13
N THR A 177 3.08 -29.10 5.01
CA THR A 177 4.11 -28.03 4.99
C THR A 177 3.54 -26.67 5.40
N MET A 178 2.32 -26.33 4.98
CA MET A 178 1.64 -25.10 5.42
C MET A 178 1.39 -25.08 6.93
N ALA A 179 0.98 -26.21 7.52
CA ALA A 179 0.76 -26.33 8.96
C ALA A 179 2.07 -26.23 9.76
N GLU A 180 3.18 -26.72 9.23
CA GLU A 180 4.50 -26.54 9.83
C GLU A 180 4.94 -25.08 9.79
N LEU A 181 4.82 -24.41 8.64
CA LEU A 181 5.18 -22.99 8.49
C LEU A 181 4.35 -22.06 9.40
N GLN A 182 3.07 -22.37 9.63
CA GLN A 182 2.25 -21.62 10.59
C GLN A 182 2.75 -21.75 12.04
N LYS A 183 3.38 -22.88 12.42
CA LYS A 183 3.97 -23.04 13.75
C LYS A 183 5.25 -22.23 13.92
N PHE A 184 5.97 -21.94 12.85
CA PHE A 184 7.17 -21.09 12.86
C PHE A 184 6.86 -19.58 12.83
N SER A 185 5.62 -19.18 12.56
CA SER A 185 5.21 -17.76 12.53
C SER A 185 4.55 -17.26 13.82
N GLN A 186 4.60 -18.04 14.91
CA GLN A 186 4.24 -17.65 16.28
C GLN A 186 5.51 -17.47 17.11
#